data_AF-A0A9R1NX61-F1
#
_entry.id   AF-A0A9R1NX61-F1
#
_cell.length_a   1.000
_cell.length_b   1.000
_cell.length_c   1.000
_cell.angle_alpha   90.00
_cell.angle_beta   90.00
_cell.angle_gamma   90.00
#
_symmetry.space_group_name_H-M   'P 1'
#
loop_
_entity.id
_entity.type
_entity.pdbx_description
1 polymer ?
#
loop_
_entity_poly.entity_id
_entity_poly.type
_entity_poly.pdbx_seq_one_letter_code
_entity_poly.pdbx_strand_id
1 'polypeptide(L)'
;MQRQGRHMERSGSKRALDPGGSGGGGGGDDDERDPKRPHVPALASVIVEALKLDSLQKLCSSLEPILRRVVSEEVERALAKLGPAAAPARIEGRTSPKRIEGPNGSNLQLQFRSRLALPLFTGGKVEGEQGASIHVVLLDANTGHVVTSGPESFAKLDVLVLEGDFNKEKDEDWTEEEFESHIVKEREGKRPLLNGDIHVTLKEGVGTIGELIFTDNSSWIRSRKFRLGMRVSSGFCEGIRIKEAKTEAFTVKDHRGELYKKHYPPALKDDVWRLEKIGKDGAFHGKLNSNGIYTVEHFLQLLVKDQQKLRSILGTGMSNKMWESLVEHAKTCVLSGKHYIYYSKDTASVGAIFNNIYEFTGLIADDQFISTENLTENQRVSVCRYIGEASIR
;
A
#
# COMPACT_ATOMS: atom_id res chain seq x y z
N MET A 1 19.67 -51.50 27.99
CA MET A 1 18.63 -52.53 27.74
C MET A 1 17.39 -51.80 27.27
N GLN A 2 17.22 -51.49 25.99
CA GLN A 2 16.74 -52.30 24.85
C GLN A 2 15.30 -52.86 24.96
N ARG A 3 14.55 -52.61 23.88
CA ARG A 3 13.33 -53.26 23.31
C ARG A 3 12.12 -52.28 23.25
N GLN A 4 11.32 -52.23 22.18
CA GLN A 4 11.22 -53.08 20.99
C GLN A 4 10.41 -52.35 19.90
N GLY A 5 10.84 -52.48 18.64
CA GLY A 5 9.97 -52.27 17.48
C GLY A 5 9.21 -53.55 17.11
N ARG A 6 8.17 -53.41 16.28
CA ARG A 6 7.63 -54.51 15.47
C ARG A 6 7.30 -54.03 14.07
N HIS A 7 7.70 -54.89 13.14
CA HIS A 7 7.53 -54.90 11.70
C HIS A 7 6.65 -56.13 11.36
N MET A 8 5.82 -56.03 10.33
CA MET A 8 5.39 -57.11 9.40
C MET A 8 4.37 -56.48 8.43
N GLU A 9 4.70 -56.32 7.15
CA GLU A 9 4.53 -57.29 6.05
C GLU A 9 3.07 -57.69 5.79
N ARG A 10 2.56 -57.94 4.58
CA ARG A 10 2.88 -57.73 3.15
C ARG A 10 1.71 -58.40 2.40
N SER A 11 1.60 -58.15 1.09
CA SER A 11 0.80 -58.88 0.08
C SER A 11 -0.61 -58.31 -0.16
N GLY A 12 -1.11 -58.09 -1.37
CA GLY A 12 -0.62 -58.40 -2.71
C GLY A 12 -1.73 -59.06 -3.56
N SER A 13 -2.02 -58.44 -4.72
CA SER A 13 -2.57 -59.05 -5.97
C SER A 13 -4.09 -59.01 -6.29
N LYS A 14 -4.45 -58.09 -7.21
CA LYS A 14 -5.01 -58.25 -8.59
C LYS A 14 -6.25 -59.15 -8.93
N ARG A 15 -7.06 -58.58 -9.84
CA ARG A 15 -8.06 -59.10 -10.83
C ARG A 15 -9.50 -59.25 -10.30
N ALA A 16 -10.49 -58.47 -10.76
CA ALA A 16 -11.13 -58.33 -12.09
C ALA A 16 -12.34 -59.26 -12.28
N LEU A 17 -13.43 -58.67 -12.81
CA LEU A 17 -14.59 -59.21 -13.56
C LEU A 17 -15.96 -59.06 -12.87
N ASP A 18 -16.78 -58.22 -13.52
CA ASP A 18 -18.25 -58.18 -13.54
C ASP A 18 -18.85 -59.55 -13.96
N PRO A 19 -20.11 -59.90 -13.59
CA PRO A 19 -21.25 -59.46 -14.43
C PRO A 19 -22.61 -59.27 -13.71
N GLY A 20 -23.35 -58.25 -14.18
CA GLY A 20 -24.73 -58.35 -14.70
C GLY A 20 -25.89 -58.84 -13.81
N GLY A 21 -26.91 -57.98 -13.69
CA GLY A 21 -28.29 -58.40 -13.96
C GLY A 21 -29.37 -58.12 -12.92
N SER A 22 -30.27 -57.20 -13.29
CA SER A 22 -31.74 -57.29 -13.17
C SER A 22 -32.45 -56.78 -11.91
N GLY A 23 -33.29 -55.75 -12.11
CA GLY A 23 -34.69 -55.78 -11.62
C GLY A 23 -35.22 -54.53 -10.92
N GLY A 24 -36.07 -53.76 -11.61
CA GLY A 24 -37.31 -53.26 -11.02
C GLY A 24 -37.53 -51.73 -10.91
N GLY A 25 -38.36 -51.20 -11.80
CA GLY A 25 -39.51 -50.37 -11.40
C GLY A 25 -39.47 -48.84 -11.58
N GLY A 26 -40.23 -48.34 -12.56
CA GLY A 26 -41.22 -47.28 -12.32
C GLY A 26 -40.89 -45.83 -12.73
N GLY A 27 -41.37 -45.45 -13.94
CA GLY A 27 -42.19 -44.25 -14.21
C GLY A 27 -41.59 -42.84 -14.09
N GLY A 28 -41.69 -42.07 -15.18
CA GLY A 28 -41.62 -40.60 -15.15
C GLY A 28 -41.02 -40.02 -16.42
N ASP A 29 -41.81 -39.23 -17.14
CA ASP A 29 -41.51 -38.56 -18.40
C ASP A 29 -40.37 -37.52 -18.33
N ASP A 30 -39.94 -37.12 -19.53
CA ASP A 30 -39.16 -35.93 -19.92
C ASP A 30 -37.64 -36.06 -20.18
N ASP A 31 -37.32 -36.04 -21.49
CA ASP A 31 -36.13 -35.48 -22.17
C ASP A 31 -34.72 -35.61 -21.53
N GLU A 32 -33.89 -36.50 -22.10
CA GLU A 32 -32.42 -36.40 -22.08
C GLU A 32 -31.84 -36.60 -23.48
N ARG A 33 -31.11 -35.63 -24.06
CA ARG A 33 -29.75 -35.13 -23.76
C ARG A 33 -28.63 -36.04 -24.26
N ASP A 34 -27.96 -35.57 -25.32
CA ASP A 34 -26.57 -35.87 -25.65
C ASP A 34 -25.59 -35.18 -24.66
N PRO A 35 -24.43 -35.78 -24.33
CA PRO A 35 -23.49 -35.20 -23.38
C PRO A 35 -22.64 -34.10 -24.03
N LYS A 36 -22.89 -32.83 -23.66
CA LYS A 36 -22.05 -31.68 -24.02
C LYS A 36 -20.73 -31.67 -23.24
N ARG A 37 -19.63 -31.81 -23.97
CA ARG A 37 -18.28 -31.44 -23.54
C ARG A 37 -18.25 -29.95 -23.13
N PRO A 38 -17.52 -29.55 -22.07
CA PRO A 38 -17.34 -28.13 -21.77
C PRO A 38 -16.48 -27.46 -22.86
N HIS A 39 -17.09 -26.50 -23.57
CA HIS A 39 -16.46 -25.68 -24.59
C HIS A 39 -15.61 -24.59 -23.91
N VAL A 40 -14.29 -24.72 -23.96
CA VAL A 40 -13.34 -23.67 -23.56
C VAL A 40 -13.45 -22.51 -24.57
N PRO A 41 -13.62 -21.24 -24.15
CA PRO A 41 -13.65 -20.12 -25.08
C PRO A 41 -12.30 -20.02 -25.81
N ALA A 42 -12.34 -19.92 -27.13
CA ALA A 42 -11.13 -19.78 -27.94
C ALA A 42 -10.38 -18.49 -27.55
N LEU A 43 -9.11 -18.63 -27.16
CA LEU A 43 -8.20 -17.56 -26.73
C LEU A 43 -8.15 -16.35 -27.68
N ALA A 44 -8.52 -16.53 -28.95
CA ALA A 44 -8.62 -15.46 -29.93
C ALA A 44 -9.67 -14.39 -29.56
N SER A 45 -10.79 -14.75 -28.92
CA SER A 45 -11.82 -13.77 -28.54
C SER A 45 -11.38 -12.88 -27.37
N VAL A 46 -10.60 -13.44 -26.43
CA VAL A 46 -10.07 -12.72 -25.26
C VAL A 46 -8.95 -11.75 -25.65
N ILE A 47 -8.14 -12.11 -26.66
CA ILE A 47 -7.07 -11.23 -27.18
C ILE A 47 -7.66 -10.02 -27.91
N VAL A 48 -8.74 -10.21 -28.70
CA VAL A 48 -9.43 -9.11 -29.39
C VAL A 48 -10.10 -8.17 -28.38
N GLU A 49 -10.58 -8.67 -27.24
CA GLU A 49 -11.21 -7.86 -26.19
C GLU A 49 -10.18 -7.10 -25.34
N ALA A 50 -9.01 -7.70 -25.06
CA ALA A 50 -7.90 -7.04 -24.37
C ALA A 50 -7.24 -5.93 -25.22
N LEU A 51 -7.10 -6.14 -26.53
CA LEU A 51 -6.59 -5.11 -27.46
C LEU A 51 -7.56 -3.94 -27.64
N LYS A 52 -8.88 -4.18 -27.48
CA LYS A 52 -9.90 -3.12 -27.46
C LYS A 52 -9.85 -2.25 -26.19
N LEU A 53 -9.48 -2.83 -25.05
CA LEU A 53 -9.29 -2.08 -23.80
C LEU A 53 -8.03 -1.21 -23.83
N ASP A 54 -6.93 -1.72 -24.38
CA ASP A 54 -5.66 -0.96 -24.48
C ASP A 54 -5.77 0.21 -25.47
N SER A 55 -6.57 0.06 -26.52
CA SER A 55 -6.87 1.14 -27.48
C SER A 55 -7.83 2.19 -26.93
N LEU A 56 -8.84 1.81 -26.12
CA LEU A 56 -9.70 2.76 -25.40
C LEU A 56 -8.92 3.54 -24.33
N GLN A 57 -8.03 2.88 -23.60
CA GLN A 57 -7.21 3.54 -22.56
C GLN A 57 -6.21 4.53 -23.18
N LYS A 58 -5.65 4.22 -24.35
CA LYS A 58 -4.82 5.14 -25.15
C LYS A 58 -5.63 6.31 -25.72
N LEU A 59 -6.86 6.09 -26.18
CA LEU A 59 -7.77 7.16 -26.62
C LEU A 59 -8.23 8.06 -25.46
N CYS A 60 -8.52 7.49 -24.29
CA CYS A 60 -8.88 8.28 -23.10
C CYS A 60 -7.69 9.11 -22.60
N SER A 61 -6.46 8.57 -22.65
CA SER A 61 -5.24 9.30 -22.26
C SER A 61 -4.85 10.38 -23.27
N SER A 62 -5.11 10.18 -24.57
CA SER A 62 -4.81 11.19 -25.60
C SER A 62 -5.86 12.30 -25.69
N LEU A 63 -7.09 12.04 -25.27
CA LEU A 63 -8.16 13.04 -25.17
C LEU A 63 -8.16 13.81 -23.84
N GLU A 64 -7.53 13.29 -22.79
CA GLU A 64 -7.40 13.96 -21.48
C GLU A 64 -6.87 15.41 -21.58
N PRO A 65 -5.82 15.73 -22.36
CA PRO A 65 -5.32 17.10 -22.47
C PRO A 65 -6.30 18.03 -23.21
N ILE A 66 -7.02 17.50 -24.20
CA ILE A 66 -7.99 18.26 -24.99
C ILE A 66 -9.24 18.53 -24.15
N LEU A 67 -9.74 17.53 -23.42
CA LEU A 67 -10.87 17.68 -22.50
C LEU A 67 -10.51 18.60 -21.33
N ARG A 68 -9.31 18.49 -20.74
CA ARG A 68 -8.85 19.45 -19.72
C ARG A 68 -8.80 20.88 -20.25
N ARG A 69 -8.34 21.07 -21.48
CA ARG A 69 -8.28 22.39 -22.11
C ARG A 69 -9.66 22.95 -22.41
N VAL A 70 -10.58 22.15 -22.97
CA VAL A 70 -11.96 22.57 -23.24
C VAL A 70 -12.72 22.86 -21.95
N VAL A 71 -12.55 22.02 -20.91
CA VAL A 71 -13.16 22.26 -19.59
C VAL A 71 -12.58 23.52 -18.94
N SER A 72 -11.27 23.76 -19.03
CA SER A 72 -10.66 24.98 -18.49
C SER A 72 -11.13 26.22 -19.25
N GLU A 73 -11.17 26.17 -20.58
CA GLU A 73 -11.67 27.27 -21.41
C GLU A 73 -13.16 27.52 -21.17
N GLU A 74 -13.97 26.48 -20.92
CA GLU A 74 -15.41 26.64 -20.66
C GLU A 74 -15.71 27.08 -19.22
N VAL A 75 -14.89 26.68 -18.24
CA VAL A 75 -14.93 27.18 -16.87
C VAL A 75 -14.51 28.65 -16.82
N GLU A 76 -13.46 29.04 -17.53
CA GLU A 76 -13.07 30.46 -17.64
C GLU A 76 -14.11 31.29 -18.40
N ARG A 77 -14.74 30.73 -19.45
CA ARG A 77 -15.81 31.39 -20.21
C ARG A 77 -17.12 31.49 -19.40
N ALA A 78 -17.39 30.55 -18.49
CA ALA A 78 -18.49 30.61 -17.54
C ALA A 78 -18.22 31.61 -16.39
N LEU A 79 -16.98 31.66 -15.89
CA LEU A 79 -16.55 32.64 -14.88
C LEU A 79 -16.54 34.07 -15.45
N ALA A 80 -16.16 34.26 -16.72
CA ALA A 80 -16.22 35.56 -17.39
C ALA A 80 -17.66 36.05 -17.65
N LYS A 81 -18.64 35.15 -17.72
CA LYS A 81 -20.08 35.50 -17.78
C LYS A 81 -20.67 35.85 -16.42
N LEU A 82 -19.96 35.58 -15.33
CA LEU A 82 -20.33 35.93 -13.96
C LEU A 82 -19.51 37.14 -13.48
N GLY A 83 -19.57 38.24 -14.23
CA GLY A 83 -19.17 39.56 -13.76
C GLY A 83 -20.27 40.22 -12.91
N PRO A 84 -19.94 41.18 -12.02
CA PRO A 84 -20.82 41.61 -10.93
C PRO A 84 -21.82 42.67 -11.38
N ALA A 85 -23.10 42.32 -11.52
CA ALA A 85 -24.19 43.29 -11.43
C ALA A 85 -25.55 42.62 -11.14
N ALA A 86 -26.23 43.20 -10.16
CA ALA A 86 -27.68 43.19 -9.92
C ALA A 86 -28.35 41.89 -9.42
N ALA A 87 -28.78 41.94 -8.15
CA ALA A 87 -29.93 41.19 -7.67
C ALA A 87 -31.16 41.45 -8.56
N PRO A 88 -32.13 40.52 -8.64
CA PRO A 88 -33.27 40.67 -7.72
C PRO A 88 -33.97 39.36 -7.27
N ALA A 89 -34.78 39.57 -6.21
CA ALA A 89 -36.07 38.95 -5.92
C ALA A 89 -36.13 37.47 -5.46
N ARG A 90 -36.25 37.35 -4.13
CA ARG A 90 -37.17 36.50 -3.36
C ARG A 90 -38.00 35.49 -4.16
N ILE A 91 -37.73 34.20 -3.90
CA ILE A 91 -38.75 33.15 -3.89
C ILE A 91 -38.70 32.50 -2.50
N GLU A 92 -39.79 32.69 -1.75
CA GLU A 92 -40.11 32.02 -0.50
C GLU A 92 -40.26 30.51 -0.74
N GLY A 93 -39.77 29.68 0.18
CA GLY A 93 -40.13 28.25 0.21
C GLY A 93 -39.00 27.24 0.38
N ARG A 94 -37.80 27.61 0.83
CA ARG A 94 -36.82 26.65 1.33
C ARG A 94 -36.39 27.04 2.74
N THR A 95 -36.97 26.36 3.73
CA THR A 95 -36.43 26.31 5.08
C THR A 95 -34.98 25.85 4.96
N SER A 96 -34.04 26.77 5.15
CA SER A 96 -32.63 26.46 5.34
C SER A 96 -32.51 25.51 6.54
N PRO A 97 -31.50 24.60 6.58
CA PRO A 97 -31.24 23.84 7.80
C PRO A 97 -31.09 24.84 8.95
N LYS A 98 -31.68 24.52 10.10
CA LYS A 98 -31.68 25.40 11.29
C LYS A 98 -30.27 25.89 11.55
N ARG A 99 -30.00 27.17 11.28
CA ARG A 99 -28.76 27.82 11.63
C ARG A 99 -28.58 27.65 13.13
N ILE A 100 -27.52 26.95 13.51
CA ILE A 100 -27.21 26.60 14.89
C ILE A 100 -26.61 27.85 15.56
N GLU A 101 -27.43 28.89 15.71
CA GLU A 101 -27.05 30.09 16.46
C GLU A 101 -27.20 29.76 17.94
N GLY A 102 -26.11 29.91 18.71
CA GLY A 102 -26.16 29.84 20.16
C GLY A 102 -27.04 30.95 20.74
N PRO A 103 -27.31 30.95 22.05
CA PRO A 103 -28.19 31.93 22.72
C PRO A 103 -27.87 33.41 22.43
N ASN A 104 -26.63 33.69 21.99
CA ASN A 104 -26.11 35.03 21.70
C ASN A 104 -25.91 35.31 20.19
N GLY A 105 -26.38 34.45 19.28
CA GLY A 105 -26.12 34.57 17.83
C GLY A 105 -24.70 34.17 17.39
N SER A 106 -23.86 33.73 18.32
CA SER A 106 -22.50 33.22 18.06
C SER A 106 -22.59 31.83 17.42
N ASN A 107 -21.94 31.66 16.26
CA ASN A 107 -21.82 30.37 15.58
C ASN A 107 -20.40 29.85 15.77
N LEU A 108 -20.16 29.13 16.86
CA LEU A 108 -18.83 28.67 17.26
C LEU A 108 -18.54 27.29 16.67
N GLN A 109 -17.33 27.08 16.14
CA GLN A 109 -16.91 25.80 15.60
C GLN A 109 -15.44 25.49 15.86
N LEU A 110 -15.14 24.22 16.09
CA LEU A 110 -13.78 23.71 16.15
C LEU A 110 -13.26 23.42 14.74
N GLN A 111 -11.97 23.67 14.50
CA GLN A 111 -11.33 23.36 13.23
C GLN A 111 -9.90 22.85 13.43
N PHE A 112 -9.55 21.77 12.73
CA PHE A 112 -8.16 21.35 12.60
C PHE A 112 -7.40 22.30 11.66
N ARG A 113 -6.30 22.88 12.13
CA ARG A 113 -5.42 23.73 11.30
C ARG A 113 -4.31 22.95 10.61
N SER A 114 -3.83 21.87 11.24
CA SER A 114 -2.77 21.04 10.68
C SER A 114 -3.36 19.87 9.89
N ARG A 115 -2.72 19.52 8.78
CA ARG A 115 -2.96 18.24 8.09
C ARG A 115 -2.15 17.14 8.75
N LEU A 116 -2.68 15.92 8.76
CA LEU A 116 -1.99 14.74 9.30
C LEU A 116 -0.92 14.24 8.32
N ALA A 117 0.22 13.81 8.85
CA ALA A 117 1.20 13.05 8.09
C ALA A 117 0.66 11.66 7.79
N LEU A 118 0.49 11.35 6.50
CA LEU A 118 0.06 10.04 6.01
C LEU A 118 1.23 9.32 5.31
N PRO A 119 1.25 7.97 5.33
CA PRO A 119 0.28 7.05 5.93
C PRO A 119 0.46 6.87 7.46
N LEU A 120 -0.64 6.58 8.15
CA LEU A 120 -0.62 6.23 9.58
C LEU A 120 -0.57 4.71 9.77
N PHE A 121 0.13 4.27 10.81
CA PHE A 121 0.25 2.87 11.21
C PHE A 121 -0.15 2.68 12.67
N THR A 122 -0.67 1.51 13.02
CA THR A 122 -0.90 1.13 14.42
C THR A 122 0.40 1.19 15.22
N GLY A 123 0.32 1.58 16.48
CA GLY A 123 1.49 1.76 17.35
C GLY A 123 2.42 2.92 16.97
N GLY A 124 2.19 3.59 15.82
CA GLY A 124 2.91 4.80 15.42
C GLY A 124 2.25 6.05 15.99
N LYS A 125 3.07 7.07 16.26
CA LYS A 125 2.60 8.39 16.69
C LYS A 125 1.89 9.10 15.54
N VAL A 126 0.75 9.70 15.84
CA VAL A 126 0.01 10.54 14.91
C VAL A 126 0.62 11.94 14.93
N GLU A 127 1.12 12.40 13.79
CA GLU A 127 1.80 13.68 13.64
C GLU A 127 1.21 14.49 12.49
N GLY A 128 1.49 15.79 12.46
CA GLY A 128 1.19 16.65 11.33
C GLY A 128 2.20 16.49 10.20
N GLU A 129 1.86 16.98 9.01
CA GLU A 129 2.78 17.01 7.86
C GLU A 129 4.15 17.60 8.26
N GLN A 130 5.23 16.99 7.76
CA GLN A 130 6.63 17.37 8.07
C GLN A 130 6.99 17.30 9.58
N GLY A 131 6.26 16.51 10.37
CA GLY A 131 6.51 16.35 11.81
C GLY A 131 5.96 17.51 12.66
N ALA A 132 5.11 18.35 12.08
CA ALA A 132 4.48 19.46 12.80
C ALA A 132 3.49 18.95 13.86
N SER A 133 3.26 19.75 14.90
CA SER A 133 2.20 19.50 15.87
C SER A 133 0.81 19.67 15.24
N ILE A 134 -0.16 18.93 15.74
CA ILE A 134 -1.54 19.01 15.28
C ILE A 134 -2.28 20.04 16.13
N HIS A 135 -2.75 21.10 15.48
CA HIS A 135 -3.47 22.18 16.16
C HIS A 135 -4.96 22.14 15.84
N VAL A 136 -5.75 22.43 16.87
CA VAL A 136 -7.18 22.73 16.77
C VAL A 136 -7.40 24.17 17.19
N VAL A 137 -8.33 24.85 16.53
CA VAL A 137 -8.73 26.22 16.86
C VAL A 137 -10.23 26.31 17.04
N LEU A 138 -10.65 27.14 17.97
CA LEU A 138 -12.04 27.59 18.11
C LEU A 138 -12.23 28.85 17.27
N LEU A 139 -13.16 28.80 16.33
CA LEU A 139 -13.48 29.90 15.43
C LEU A 139 -14.92 30.37 15.66
N ASP A 140 -15.12 31.67 15.53
CA ASP A 140 -16.44 32.21 15.24
C ASP A 140 -16.68 32.13 13.74
N ALA A 141 -17.62 31.28 13.32
CA ALA A 141 -17.97 31.06 11.92
C ALA A 141 -18.56 32.30 11.24
N ASN A 142 -19.08 33.28 12.01
CA ASN A 142 -19.58 34.53 11.45
C ASN A 142 -18.44 35.45 11.01
N THR A 143 -17.33 35.49 11.77
CA THR A 143 -16.19 36.38 11.52
C THR A 143 -14.97 35.69 10.92
N GLY A 144 -14.88 34.37 11.04
CA GLY A 144 -13.71 33.56 10.66
C GLY A 144 -12.51 33.72 11.60
N HIS A 145 -12.66 34.46 12.71
CA HIS A 145 -11.57 34.74 13.64
C HIS A 145 -11.51 33.72 14.78
N VAL A 146 -10.30 33.54 15.32
CA VAL A 146 -10.08 32.70 16.52
C VAL A 146 -10.67 33.41 17.72
N VAL A 147 -11.42 32.66 18.52
CA VAL A 147 -12.03 33.16 19.76
C VAL A 147 -11.00 33.07 20.88
N THR A 148 -10.39 34.21 21.20
CA THR A 148 -9.26 34.29 22.15
C THR A 148 -9.66 34.60 23.59
N SER A 149 -10.93 34.95 23.83
CA SER A 149 -11.45 35.33 25.14
C SER A 149 -12.77 34.63 25.44
N GLY A 150 -13.15 34.56 26.72
CA GLY A 150 -14.38 33.89 27.17
C GLY A 150 -14.14 32.46 27.67
N PRO A 151 -15.09 31.87 28.41
CA PRO A 151 -14.96 30.51 28.94
C PRO A 151 -14.73 29.45 27.85
N GLU A 152 -15.28 29.66 26.65
CA GLU A 152 -15.11 28.81 25.47
C GLU A 152 -13.67 28.75 24.96
N SER A 153 -12.91 29.83 25.10
CA SER A 153 -11.52 29.91 24.66
C SER A 153 -10.56 29.04 25.51
N PHE A 154 -11.05 28.53 26.65
CA PHE A 154 -10.34 27.63 27.57
C PHE A 154 -11.01 26.25 27.69
N ALA A 155 -11.94 25.92 26.79
CA ALA A 155 -12.68 24.67 26.83
C ALA A 155 -11.75 23.45 26.77
N LYS A 156 -12.13 22.40 27.49
CA LYS A 156 -11.53 21.07 27.35
C LYS A 156 -12.22 20.34 26.21
N LEU A 157 -11.44 19.66 25.38
CA LEU A 157 -11.88 18.96 24.19
C LEU A 157 -11.53 17.48 24.29
N ASP A 158 -12.42 16.62 23.77
CA ASP A 158 -12.19 15.19 23.61
C ASP A 158 -11.74 14.90 22.17
N VAL A 159 -10.70 14.07 22.04
CA VAL A 159 -10.25 13.53 20.75
C VAL A 159 -10.93 12.18 20.53
N LEU A 160 -11.61 12.03 19.40
CA LEU A 160 -12.44 10.89 19.06
C LEU A 160 -12.04 10.30 17.71
N VAL A 161 -12.44 9.05 17.47
CA VAL A 161 -12.34 8.43 16.15
C VAL A 161 -13.73 8.35 15.53
N LEU A 162 -13.86 8.79 14.29
CA LEU A 162 -15.11 8.71 13.53
C LEU A 162 -14.96 7.76 12.34
N GLU A 163 -16.08 7.26 11.85
CA GLU A 163 -16.12 6.48 10.61
C GLU A 163 -15.68 7.33 9.40
N GLY A 164 -14.87 6.75 8.50
CA GLY A 164 -14.27 7.49 7.40
C GLY A 164 -15.27 7.97 6.34
N ASP A 165 -16.41 7.31 6.24
CA ASP A 165 -17.54 7.68 5.39
C ASP A 165 -18.46 8.73 6.02
N PHE A 166 -18.21 9.17 7.26
CA PHE A 166 -18.94 10.27 7.87
C PHE A 166 -18.90 11.52 7.00
N ASN A 167 -20.05 11.85 6.43
CA ASN A 167 -20.31 13.01 5.58
C ASN A 167 -19.27 13.13 4.44
N LYS A 168 -19.59 12.46 3.32
CA LYS A 168 -18.74 12.35 2.12
C LYS A 168 -18.63 13.67 1.34
N GLU A 169 -19.58 14.58 1.52
CA GLU A 169 -19.60 15.89 0.88
C GLU A 169 -18.99 16.94 1.84
N LYS A 170 -18.30 17.96 1.32
CA LYS A 170 -17.54 18.89 2.17
C LYS A 170 -18.43 19.91 2.92
N ASP A 171 -19.69 20.04 2.52
CA ASP A 171 -20.57 21.15 2.93
C ASP A 171 -21.89 20.72 3.59
N GLU A 172 -22.09 19.44 3.93
CA GLU A 172 -23.27 19.07 4.74
C GLU A 172 -23.01 19.41 6.21
N ASP A 173 -23.84 20.30 6.78
CA ASP A 173 -23.96 20.48 8.22
C ASP A 173 -24.51 19.19 8.85
N TRP A 174 -23.99 18.82 10.02
CA TRP A 174 -24.45 17.66 10.79
C TRP A 174 -25.00 18.08 12.14
N THR A 175 -25.92 17.28 12.69
CA THR A 175 -26.38 17.45 14.07
C THR A 175 -25.41 16.81 15.08
N GLU A 176 -25.58 17.13 16.36
CA GLU A 176 -24.77 16.52 17.42
C GLU A 176 -25.02 15.01 17.49
N GLU A 177 -26.28 14.57 17.35
CA GLU A 177 -26.66 13.16 17.34
C GLU A 177 -26.06 12.41 16.14
N GLU A 178 -26.03 13.06 14.97
CA GLU A 178 -25.36 12.51 13.79
C GLU A 178 -23.87 12.34 14.03
N PHE A 179 -23.19 13.34 14.62
CA PHE A 179 -21.78 13.23 14.97
C PHE A 179 -21.53 12.08 15.95
N GLU A 180 -22.34 11.97 17.01
CA GLU A 180 -22.22 10.92 18.01
C GLU A 180 -22.44 9.51 17.44
N SER A 181 -23.38 9.37 16.51
CA SER A 181 -23.67 8.08 15.85
C SER A 181 -22.49 7.53 15.03
N HIS A 182 -21.57 8.39 14.59
CA HIS A 182 -20.40 8.00 13.79
C HIS A 182 -19.14 7.75 14.63
N ILE A 183 -19.22 7.87 15.97
CA ILE A 183 -18.08 7.59 16.85
C ILE A 183 -17.77 6.09 16.83
N VAL A 184 -16.55 5.76 16.44
CA VAL A 184 -16.05 4.39 16.37
C VAL A 184 -15.51 3.98 17.74
N LYS A 185 -16.09 2.91 18.30
CA LYS A 185 -15.58 2.24 19.49
C LYS A 185 -14.60 1.12 19.11
N GLU A 186 -13.73 0.76 20.05
CA GLU A 186 -12.88 -0.40 19.92
C GLU A 186 -13.67 -1.70 19.75
N ARG A 187 -13.01 -2.73 19.21
CA ARG A 187 -13.60 -4.08 19.14
C ARG A 187 -13.68 -4.69 20.53
N GLU A 188 -14.68 -5.55 20.71
CA GLU A 188 -14.86 -6.28 21.96
C GLU A 188 -13.58 -7.02 22.37
N GLY A 189 -13.14 -6.81 23.61
CA GLY A 189 -11.91 -7.39 24.16
C GLY A 189 -10.59 -6.73 23.69
N LYS A 190 -10.64 -5.59 22.99
CA LYS A 190 -9.44 -4.81 22.63
C LYS A 190 -9.23 -3.60 23.54
N ARG A 191 -8.02 -3.03 23.46
CA ARG A 191 -7.68 -1.76 24.11
C ARG A 191 -8.46 -0.62 23.43
N PRO A 192 -8.62 0.55 24.09
CA PRO A 192 -9.20 1.73 23.46
C PRO A 192 -8.54 2.03 22.11
N LEU A 193 -9.34 2.45 21.13
CA LEU A 193 -8.88 2.63 19.74
C LEU A 193 -7.77 3.69 19.62
N LEU A 194 -7.79 4.69 20.50
CA LEU A 194 -6.76 5.70 20.68
C LEU A 194 -6.08 5.52 22.05
N ASN A 195 -4.77 5.73 22.07
CA ASN A 195 -3.96 5.80 23.27
C ASN A 195 -3.15 7.10 23.30
N GLY A 196 -2.88 7.63 24.50
CA GLY A 196 -2.16 8.88 24.71
C GLY A 196 -3.06 10.04 25.14
N ASP A 197 -2.75 11.24 24.65
CA ASP A 197 -3.38 12.52 25.00
C ASP A 197 -4.73 12.68 24.27
N ILE A 198 -5.73 11.92 24.71
CA ILE A 198 -7.10 11.95 24.15
C ILE A 198 -7.92 13.17 24.61
N HIS A 199 -7.35 14.03 25.45
CA HIS A 199 -7.98 15.29 25.88
C HIS A 199 -7.05 16.46 25.60
N VAL A 200 -7.61 17.57 25.13
CA VAL A 200 -6.86 18.79 24.82
C VAL A 200 -7.55 19.98 25.47
N THR A 201 -6.79 20.85 26.13
CA THR A 201 -7.32 22.10 26.68
C THR A 201 -6.96 23.25 25.76
N LEU A 202 -7.96 24.03 25.36
CA LEU A 202 -7.75 25.26 24.60
C LEU A 202 -7.06 26.31 25.50
N LYS A 203 -6.18 27.11 24.89
CA LYS A 203 -5.60 28.32 25.47
C LYS A 203 -5.80 29.44 24.47
N GLU A 204 -6.58 30.45 24.84
CA GLU A 204 -6.93 31.55 23.94
C GLU A 204 -7.50 31.03 22.59
N GLY A 205 -8.33 29.98 22.67
CA GLY A 205 -8.97 29.37 21.51
C GLY A 205 -8.08 28.43 20.70
N VAL A 206 -6.84 28.15 21.12
CA VAL A 206 -5.92 27.24 20.41
C VAL A 206 -5.57 26.04 21.29
N GLY A 207 -5.74 24.84 20.75
CA GLY A 207 -5.35 23.57 21.37
C GLY A 207 -4.29 22.86 20.54
N THR A 208 -3.34 22.22 21.23
CA THR A 208 -2.33 21.38 20.58
C THR A 208 -2.54 19.94 21.03
N ILE A 209 -2.72 19.03 20.07
CA ILE A 209 -2.83 17.59 20.35
C ILE A 209 -1.43 17.06 20.67
N GLY A 210 -1.32 16.36 21.79
CA GLY A 210 -0.08 15.74 22.25
C GLY A 210 0.19 14.40 21.58
N GLU A 211 0.70 13.43 22.34
CA GLU A 211 1.00 12.11 21.81
C GLU A 211 -0.30 11.32 21.58
N LEU A 212 -0.54 10.89 20.35
CA LEU A 212 -1.72 10.10 20.00
C LEU A 212 -1.31 8.88 19.18
N ILE A 213 -1.80 7.70 19.54
CA ILE A 213 -1.45 6.43 18.89
C ILE A 213 -2.73 5.62 18.62
N PHE A 214 -2.87 5.11 17.39
CA PHE A 214 -3.92 4.13 17.05
C PHE A 214 -3.51 2.72 17.50
N THR A 215 -4.41 2.02 18.19
CA THR A 215 -4.16 0.67 18.70
C THR A 215 -4.64 -0.44 17.75
N ASP A 216 -5.58 -0.13 16.86
CA ASP A 216 -6.10 -1.04 15.82
C ASP A 216 -6.11 -0.35 14.45
N ASN A 217 -6.01 -1.16 13.39
CA ASN A 217 -5.98 -0.67 12.01
C ASN A 217 -7.40 -0.35 11.52
N SER A 218 -7.54 0.34 10.39
CA SER A 218 -8.86 0.71 9.87
C SER A 218 -9.50 -0.37 8.98
N SER A 219 -8.86 -1.52 8.73
CA SER A 219 -9.34 -2.48 7.72
C SER A 219 -10.61 -3.25 8.10
N TRP A 220 -10.95 -3.28 9.39
CA TRP A 220 -12.09 -4.05 9.92
C TRP A 220 -13.42 -3.30 9.88
N ILE A 221 -13.38 -1.97 9.80
CA ILE A 221 -14.58 -1.16 9.62
C ILE A 221 -14.99 -1.12 8.15
N ARG A 222 -16.28 -0.90 7.90
CA ARG A 222 -16.88 -0.91 6.57
C ARG A 222 -16.23 0.05 5.59
N SER A 223 -15.95 1.29 6.02
CA SER A 223 -15.33 2.33 5.18
C SER A 223 -13.82 2.18 5.00
N ARG A 224 -13.19 1.24 5.74
CA ARG A 224 -11.75 1.00 5.77
C ARG A 224 -10.89 2.22 6.12
N LYS A 225 -11.50 3.30 6.61
CA LYS A 225 -10.89 4.60 6.87
C LYS A 225 -11.44 5.17 8.17
N PHE A 226 -10.60 5.86 8.91
CA PHE A 226 -10.99 6.63 10.08
C PHE A 226 -10.94 8.13 9.77
N ARG A 227 -11.55 8.93 10.63
CA ARG A 227 -11.28 10.37 10.79
C ARG A 227 -10.98 10.64 12.26
N LEU A 228 -10.20 11.68 12.55
CA LEU A 228 -10.17 12.24 13.90
C LEU A 228 -11.33 13.22 14.04
N GLY A 229 -12.07 13.08 15.13
CA GLY A 229 -13.09 14.02 15.57
C GLY A 229 -12.63 14.79 16.80
N MET A 230 -13.12 16.01 16.96
CA MET A 230 -13.00 16.75 18.22
C MET A 230 -14.32 17.37 18.61
N ARG A 231 -14.66 17.23 19.90
CA ARG A 231 -15.81 17.88 20.52
C ARG A 231 -15.43 18.48 21.86
N VAL A 232 -16.28 19.34 22.40
CA VAL A 232 -16.13 19.83 23.78
C VAL A 232 -16.39 18.70 24.75
N SER A 233 -15.56 18.55 25.78
CA SER A 233 -15.74 17.56 26.84
C SER A 233 -17.02 17.85 27.63
N SER A 234 -17.72 16.81 28.06
CA SER A 234 -18.90 16.95 28.93
C SER A 234 -18.57 17.75 30.21
N GLY A 235 -19.48 18.64 30.61
CA GLY A 235 -19.31 19.54 31.77
C GLY A 235 -18.57 20.84 31.49
N PHE A 236 -18.14 21.08 30.24
CA PHE A 236 -17.54 22.34 29.80
C PHE A 236 -18.49 23.08 28.85
N CYS A 237 -18.54 24.41 28.97
CA CYS A 237 -19.33 25.28 28.08
C CYS A 237 -20.81 24.88 27.99
N GLU A 238 -21.41 24.42 29.09
CA GLU A 238 -22.81 24.01 29.13
C GLU A 238 -23.73 25.16 28.67
N GLY A 239 -24.66 24.85 27.76
CA GLY A 239 -25.55 25.84 27.15
C GLY A 239 -24.95 26.63 25.98
N ILE A 240 -23.66 26.46 25.67
CA ILE A 240 -23.01 27.05 24.49
C ILE A 240 -22.83 25.94 23.45
N ARG A 241 -23.49 26.07 22.30
CA ARG A 241 -23.32 25.13 21.19
C ARG A 241 -22.05 25.48 20.41
N ILE A 242 -21.08 24.57 20.46
CA ILE A 242 -19.82 24.65 19.70
C ILE A 242 -19.76 23.46 18.75
N LYS A 243 -19.78 23.72 17.44
CA LYS A 243 -19.75 22.68 16.40
C LYS A 243 -18.43 21.90 16.43
N GLU A 244 -18.55 20.58 16.28
CA GLU A 244 -17.43 19.64 16.32
C GLU A 244 -16.49 19.80 15.11
N ALA A 245 -15.24 19.37 15.27
CA ALA A 245 -14.29 19.28 14.16
C ALA A 245 -14.16 17.84 13.68
N LYS A 246 -13.87 17.67 12.38
CA LYS A 246 -13.37 16.40 11.83
C LYS A 246 -12.22 16.63 10.87
N THR A 247 -11.33 15.66 10.76
CA THR A 247 -10.31 15.64 9.69
C THR A 247 -10.86 15.06 8.38
N GLU A 248 -10.05 15.13 7.33
CA GLU A 248 -10.23 14.28 6.17
C GLU A 248 -10.06 12.79 6.55
N ALA A 249 -10.65 11.90 5.75
CA ALA A 249 -10.63 10.47 6.00
C ALA A 249 -9.29 9.84 5.60
N PHE A 250 -8.72 9.01 6.47
CA PHE A 250 -7.42 8.37 6.26
C PHE A 250 -7.44 6.88 6.61
N THR A 251 -6.51 6.13 6.06
CA THR A 251 -6.31 4.71 6.41
C THR A 251 -5.29 4.58 7.52
N VAL A 252 -5.60 3.79 8.54
CA VAL A 252 -4.60 3.34 9.53
C VAL A 252 -4.22 1.91 9.18
N LYS A 253 -2.96 1.70 8.82
CA LYS A 253 -2.42 0.40 8.43
C LYS A 253 -1.90 -0.35 9.63
N ASP A 254 -1.84 -1.68 9.54
CA ASP A 254 -1.22 -2.50 10.57
C ASP A 254 0.30 -2.24 10.62
N HIS A 255 0.87 -2.11 11.82
CA HIS A 255 2.30 -1.89 12.02
C HIS A 255 3.18 -2.94 11.34
N ARG A 256 2.69 -4.18 11.18
CA ARG A 256 3.39 -5.23 10.43
C ARG A 256 3.67 -4.79 8.99
N GLY A 257 2.78 -3.98 8.40
CA GLY A 257 2.95 -3.45 7.05
C GLY A 257 4.14 -2.52 6.91
N GLU A 258 4.49 -1.76 7.95
CA GLU A 258 5.67 -0.91 7.96
C GLU A 258 6.95 -1.72 8.21
N LEU A 259 6.92 -2.60 9.23
CA LEU A 259 8.05 -3.47 9.53
C LEU A 259 8.42 -4.37 8.34
N TYR A 260 7.42 -4.86 7.58
CA TYR A 260 7.62 -5.79 6.47
C TYR A 260 7.63 -5.12 5.09
N LYS A 261 7.74 -3.79 5.06
CA LYS A 261 7.77 -3.01 3.82
C LYS A 261 8.92 -3.46 2.92
N LYS A 262 8.63 -3.59 1.62
CA LYS A 262 9.62 -3.82 0.57
C LYS A 262 10.33 -2.51 0.27
N HIS A 263 11.64 -2.55 0.11
CA HIS A 263 12.43 -1.36 -0.17
C HIS A 263 12.50 -1.13 -1.68
N TYR A 264 12.25 0.10 -2.14
CA TYR A 264 12.34 0.49 -3.54
C TYR A 264 13.22 1.76 -3.68
N PRO A 265 14.41 1.69 -4.30
CA PRO A 265 15.10 0.44 -4.65
C PRO A 265 15.57 -0.33 -3.40
N PRO A 266 15.76 -1.65 -3.48
CA PRO A 266 16.39 -2.41 -2.41
C PRO A 266 17.88 -2.07 -2.31
N ALA A 267 18.46 -2.16 -1.12
CA ALA A 267 19.90 -1.98 -0.89
C ALA A 267 20.62 -3.33 -0.81
N LEU A 268 21.91 -3.37 -1.17
CA LEU A 268 22.72 -4.60 -1.14
C LEU A 268 22.70 -5.31 0.22
N LYS A 269 22.72 -4.53 1.31
CA LYS A 269 22.73 -5.02 2.69
C LYS A 269 21.35 -5.32 3.25
N ASP A 270 20.27 -5.05 2.51
CA ASP A 270 18.94 -5.43 2.94
C ASP A 270 18.84 -6.95 3.06
N ASP A 271 18.07 -7.43 4.03
CA ASP A 271 17.70 -8.84 4.08
C ASP A 271 16.97 -9.24 2.79
N VAL A 272 17.15 -10.47 2.35
CA VAL A 272 16.58 -10.99 1.10
C VAL A 272 15.04 -10.95 1.09
N TRP A 273 14.41 -11.01 2.26
CA TRP A 273 12.96 -10.89 2.38
C TRP A 273 12.46 -9.46 2.13
N ARG A 274 13.33 -8.45 1.97
CA ARG A 274 12.93 -7.11 1.48
C ARG A 274 12.62 -7.09 -0.01
N LEU A 275 12.98 -8.13 -0.74
CA LEU A 275 12.60 -8.29 -2.15
C LEU A 275 11.12 -8.66 -2.30
N GLU A 276 10.59 -8.41 -3.49
CA GLU A 276 9.20 -8.74 -3.81
C GLU A 276 9.01 -10.26 -3.80
N LYS A 277 7.79 -10.73 -3.52
CA LYS A 277 7.41 -12.15 -3.51
C LYS A 277 8.10 -13.03 -2.45
N ILE A 278 9.03 -12.49 -1.66
CA ILE A 278 9.67 -13.19 -0.54
C ILE A 278 9.13 -12.65 0.79
N GLY A 279 8.26 -13.37 1.49
CA GLY A 279 7.78 -12.95 2.81
C GLY A 279 8.82 -13.16 3.91
N LYS A 280 8.92 -12.24 4.89
CA LYS A 280 9.71 -12.48 6.12
C LYS A 280 9.20 -13.74 6.81
N ASP A 281 10.13 -14.59 7.23
CA ASP A 281 9.88 -15.92 7.83
C ASP A 281 8.98 -16.84 7.00
N GLY A 282 8.82 -16.55 5.69
CA GLY A 282 8.07 -17.37 4.75
C GLY A 282 8.88 -18.51 4.16
N ALA A 283 8.22 -19.39 3.39
CA ALA A 283 8.85 -20.57 2.80
C ALA A 283 10.07 -20.25 1.92
N PHE A 284 9.99 -19.21 1.07
CA PHE A 284 11.13 -18.81 0.23
C PHE A 284 12.28 -18.21 1.06
N HIS A 285 11.96 -17.38 2.06
CA HIS A 285 12.98 -16.83 2.96
C HIS A 285 13.72 -17.93 3.71
N GLY A 286 13.00 -18.92 4.26
CA GLY A 286 13.61 -20.09 4.89
C GLY A 286 14.52 -20.88 3.94
N LYS A 287 14.06 -21.16 2.72
CA LYS A 287 14.88 -21.89 1.72
C LYS A 287 16.15 -21.12 1.32
N LEU A 288 16.05 -19.81 1.12
CA LEU A 288 17.19 -18.96 0.77
C LEU A 288 18.21 -18.92 1.91
N ASN A 289 17.77 -18.71 3.15
CA ASN A 289 18.63 -18.68 4.32
C ASN A 289 19.34 -20.02 4.55
N SER A 290 18.65 -21.15 4.37
CA SER A 290 19.27 -22.49 4.46
C SER A 290 20.32 -22.74 3.38
N ASN A 291 20.35 -21.94 2.31
CA ASN A 291 21.35 -21.98 1.24
C ASN A 291 22.36 -20.82 1.31
N GLY A 292 22.44 -20.12 2.45
CA GLY A 292 23.40 -19.02 2.66
C GLY A 292 23.03 -17.69 2.02
N ILE A 293 21.81 -17.54 1.51
CA ILE A 293 21.33 -16.33 0.82
C ILE A 293 20.53 -15.49 1.81
N TYR A 294 21.22 -14.62 2.54
CA TYR A 294 20.63 -13.80 3.60
C TYR A 294 20.28 -12.39 3.13
N THR A 295 21.07 -11.83 2.22
CA THR A 295 20.96 -10.43 1.77
C THR A 295 20.60 -10.33 0.28
N VAL A 296 20.18 -9.14 -0.13
CA VAL A 296 19.96 -8.80 -1.55
C VAL A 296 21.25 -8.97 -2.36
N GLU A 297 22.41 -8.63 -1.79
CA GLU A 297 23.72 -8.87 -2.42
C GLU A 297 23.96 -10.36 -2.71
N HIS A 298 23.77 -11.25 -1.73
CA HIS A 298 23.93 -12.70 -1.96
C HIS A 298 22.96 -13.21 -3.02
N PHE A 299 21.73 -12.69 -3.03
CA PHE A 299 20.73 -13.06 -4.03
C PHE A 299 21.16 -12.65 -5.44
N LEU A 300 21.62 -11.40 -5.62
CA LEU A 300 22.09 -10.90 -6.91
C LEU A 300 23.36 -11.61 -7.38
N GLN A 301 24.30 -11.89 -6.48
CA GLN A 301 25.52 -12.65 -6.82
C GLN A 301 25.18 -14.05 -7.33
N LEU A 302 24.26 -14.76 -6.68
CA LEU A 302 23.85 -16.08 -7.16
C LEU A 302 23.01 -15.99 -8.44
N LEU A 303 22.20 -14.94 -8.60
CA LEU A 303 21.46 -14.70 -9.83
C LEU A 303 22.39 -14.54 -11.04
N VAL A 304 23.50 -13.82 -10.88
CA VAL A 304 24.53 -13.63 -11.92
C VAL A 304 25.33 -14.92 -12.13
N LYS A 305 25.78 -15.57 -11.06
CA LYS A 305 26.63 -16.77 -11.12
C LYS A 305 25.89 -18.00 -11.66
N ASP A 306 24.69 -18.26 -11.15
CA ASP A 306 23.91 -19.45 -11.49
C ASP A 306 22.41 -19.23 -11.24
N GLN A 307 21.76 -18.61 -12.22
CA GLN A 307 20.33 -18.35 -12.21
C GLN A 307 19.50 -19.63 -12.03
N GLN A 308 19.93 -20.76 -12.62
CA GLN A 308 19.17 -22.00 -12.58
C GLN A 308 19.19 -22.62 -11.19
N LYS A 309 20.34 -22.58 -10.51
CA LYS A 309 20.45 -23.01 -9.11
C LYS A 309 19.62 -22.14 -8.18
N LEU A 310 19.63 -20.82 -8.34
CA LEU A 310 18.77 -19.93 -7.56
C LEU A 310 17.28 -20.26 -7.78
N ARG A 311 16.90 -20.54 -9.04
CA ARG A 311 15.54 -20.95 -9.39
C ARG A 311 15.17 -22.30 -8.76
N SER A 312 16.08 -23.27 -8.74
CA SER A 312 15.84 -24.58 -8.13
C SER A 312 15.71 -24.51 -6.61
N ILE A 313 16.46 -23.62 -5.94
CA ILE A 313 16.36 -23.39 -4.48
C ILE A 313 14.94 -22.92 -4.12
N LEU A 314 14.37 -21.98 -4.87
CA LEU A 314 13.00 -21.50 -4.63
C LEU A 314 11.95 -22.59 -4.94
N GLY A 315 12.22 -23.39 -5.97
CA GLY A 315 11.44 -24.57 -6.34
C GLY A 315 10.09 -24.23 -6.99
N THR A 316 9.21 -25.24 -7.06
CA THR A 316 7.94 -25.20 -7.81
C THR A 316 6.92 -24.19 -7.29
N GLY A 317 7.01 -23.81 -6.01
CA GLY A 317 6.15 -22.76 -5.43
C GLY A 317 6.37 -21.38 -6.06
N MET A 318 7.52 -21.16 -6.71
CA MET A 318 7.81 -19.92 -7.42
C MET A 318 7.37 -20.05 -8.88
N SER A 319 6.26 -19.40 -9.26
CA SER A 319 5.81 -19.30 -10.65
C SER A 319 6.70 -18.37 -11.49
N ASN A 320 6.63 -18.46 -12.81
CA ASN A 320 7.44 -17.62 -13.71
C ASN A 320 7.13 -16.13 -13.52
N LYS A 321 5.85 -15.76 -13.40
CA LYS A 321 5.44 -14.38 -13.13
C LYS A 321 6.00 -13.84 -11.80
N MET A 322 6.03 -14.68 -10.75
CA MET A 322 6.60 -14.26 -9.47
C MET A 322 8.12 -14.13 -9.54
N TRP A 323 8.77 -15.04 -10.26
CA TRP A 323 10.21 -14.99 -10.50
C TRP A 323 10.63 -13.73 -11.28
N GLU A 324 9.91 -13.40 -12.35
CA GLU A 324 10.17 -12.20 -13.16
C GLU A 324 10.07 -10.93 -12.30
N SER A 325 8.99 -10.74 -11.55
CA SER A 325 8.83 -9.56 -10.68
C SER A 325 9.84 -9.52 -9.52
N LEU A 326 10.25 -10.67 -8.97
CA LEU A 326 11.32 -10.75 -7.98
C LEU A 326 12.66 -10.30 -8.58
N VAL A 327 13.03 -10.80 -9.76
CA VAL A 327 14.29 -10.47 -10.43
C VAL A 327 14.31 -9.02 -10.90
N GLU A 328 13.23 -8.54 -11.50
CA GLU A 328 13.08 -7.15 -11.92
C GLU A 328 13.26 -6.21 -10.74
N HIS A 329 12.57 -6.47 -9.62
CA HIS A 329 12.73 -5.67 -8.41
C HIS A 329 14.16 -5.72 -7.84
N ALA A 330 14.77 -6.92 -7.75
CA ALA A 330 16.14 -7.07 -7.25
C ALA A 330 17.15 -6.28 -8.11
N LYS A 331 16.97 -6.26 -9.43
CA LYS A 331 17.84 -5.52 -10.38
C LYS A 331 17.71 -4.00 -10.28
N THR A 332 16.68 -3.46 -9.62
CA THR A 332 16.62 -2.02 -9.30
C THR A 332 17.60 -1.60 -8.21
N CYS A 333 18.25 -2.56 -7.55
CA CYS A 333 19.25 -2.30 -6.51
C CYS A 333 20.41 -1.44 -7.02
N VAL A 334 20.74 -0.37 -6.30
CA VAL A 334 21.87 0.50 -6.63
C VAL A 334 23.17 -0.14 -6.13
N LEU A 335 24.09 -0.41 -7.05
CA LEU A 335 25.39 -1.00 -6.74
C LEU A 335 26.32 0.04 -6.09
N SER A 336 27.16 -0.40 -5.14
CA SER A 336 28.03 0.51 -4.38
C SER A 336 29.24 1.07 -5.15
N GLY A 337 29.36 0.79 -6.45
CA GLY A 337 30.48 1.22 -7.29
C GLY A 337 31.82 0.53 -6.99
N LYS A 338 31.83 -0.51 -6.15
CA LYS A 338 33.04 -1.29 -5.89
C LYS A 338 33.27 -2.28 -7.03
N HIS A 339 34.53 -2.39 -7.42
CA HIS A 339 34.96 -3.27 -8.49
C HIS A 339 36.03 -4.24 -7.96
N TYR A 340 35.97 -5.48 -8.44
CA TYR A 340 36.95 -6.51 -8.18
C TYR A 340 37.75 -6.76 -9.45
N ILE A 341 39.07 -6.72 -9.34
CA ILE A 341 39.98 -6.90 -10.47
C ILE A 341 40.72 -8.22 -10.28
N TYR A 342 40.59 -9.12 -11.24
CA TYR A 342 41.29 -10.41 -11.25
C TYR A 342 42.31 -10.42 -12.37
N TYR A 343 43.59 -10.41 -12.00
CA TYR A 343 44.69 -10.50 -12.97
C TYR A 343 44.95 -11.95 -13.38
N SER A 344 45.22 -12.13 -14.68
CA SER A 344 45.76 -13.39 -15.20
C SER A 344 47.11 -13.69 -14.57
N LYS A 345 47.37 -14.96 -14.21
CA LYS A 345 48.68 -15.41 -13.72
C LYS A 345 49.76 -15.36 -14.80
N ASP A 346 49.36 -15.46 -16.07
CA ASP A 346 50.29 -15.60 -17.19
C ASP A 346 50.68 -14.25 -17.80
N THR A 347 49.86 -13.22 -17.61
CA THR A 347 50.08 -11.87 -18.14
C THR A 347 49.62 -10.84 -17.11
N ALA A 348 50.56 -10.30 -16.32
CA ALA A 348 50.27 -9.29 -15.30
C ALA A 348 49.66 -7.98 -15.86
N SER A 349 49.64 -7.80 -17.19
CA SER A 349 49.09 -6.65 -17.88
C SER A 349 47.59 -6.74 -18.20
N VAL A 350 46.94 -7.89 -17.99
CA VAL A 350 45.52 -8.10 -18.31
C VAL A 350 44.73 -8.56 -17.10
N GLY A 351 43.71 -7.79 -16.72
CA GLY A 351 42.82 -8.07 -15.59
C GLY A 351 41.33 -7.99 -15.96
N ALA A 352 40.52 -8.90 -15.44
CA ALA A 352 39.07 -8.88 -15.59
C ALA A 352 38.42 -8.11 -14.43
N ILE A 353 37.48 -7.22 -14.74
CA ILE A 353 36.78 -6.39 -13.76
C ILE A 353 35.35 -6.87 -13.59
N PHE A 354 34.97 -7.07 -12.34
CA PHE A 354 33.62 -7.43 -11.93
C PHE A 354 33.07 -6.39 -10.95
N ASN A 355 31.76 -6.15 -11.01
CA ASN A 355 31.09 -5.29 -10.03
C ASN A 355 30.79 -6.04 -8.71
N ASN A 356 30.09 -5.37 -7.79
CA ASN A 356 29.64 -5.90 -6.50
C ASN A 356 28.89 -7.23 -6.55
N ILE A 357 28.21 -7.52 -7.65
CA ILE A 357 27.40 -8.73 -7.82
C ILE A 357 28.12 -9.79 -8.66
N TYR A 358 29.43 -9.61 -8.87
CA TYR A 358 30.28 -10.45 -9.72
C TYR A 358 29.84 -10.50 -11.20
N GLU A 359 29.15 -9.47 -11.66
CA GLU A 359 28.86 -9.30 -13.07
C GLU A 359 30.08 -8.67 -13.75
N PHE A 360 30.45 -9.23 -14.90
CA PHE A 360 31.60 -8.80 -15.67
C PHE A 360 31.35 -7.44 -16.33
N THR A 361 32.19 -6.47 -16.02
CA THR A 361 32.04 -5.07 -16.46
C THR A 361 33.03 -4.65 -17.54
N GLY A 362 34.16 -5.36 -17.65
CA GLY A 362 35.18 -5.06 -18.65
C GLY A 362 36.54 -5.64 -18.32
N LEU A 363 37.52 -5.30 -19.15
CA LEU A 363 38.92 -5.66 -18.97
C LEU A 363 39.77 -4.42 -18.65
N ILE A 364 40.86 -4.64 -17.95
CA ILE A 364 42.03 -3.76 -17.96
C ILE A 364 43.08 -4.44 -18.83
N ALA A 365 43.56 -3.74 -19.85
CA ALA A 365 44.71 -4.14 -20.65
C ALA A 365 45.59 -2.91 -20.87
N ASP A 366 46.90 -3.05 -20.64
CA ASP A 366 47.89 -1.97 -20.83
C ASP A 366 47.48 -0.66 -20.11
N ASP A 367 47.02 -0.79 -18.87
CA ASP A 367 46.52 0.29 -17.99
C ASP A 367 45.28 1.05 -18.50
N GLN A 368 44.58 0.52 -19.52
CA GLN A 368 43.33 1.08 -20.03
C GLN A 368 42.13 0.20 -19.71
N PHE A 369 41.04 0.84 -19.28
CA PHE A 369 39.74 0.19 -19.08
C PHE A 369 39.00 0.05 -20.41
N ILE A 370 38.62 -1.19 -20.74
CA ILE A 370 37.80 -1.54 -21.90
C ILE A 370 36.49 -2.11 -21.38
N SER A 371 35.37 -1.39 -21.58
CA SER A 371 34.05 -1.85 -21.18
C SER A 371 33.61 -3.08 -21.98
N THR A 372 32.73 -3.90 -21.41
CA THR A 372 32.18 -5.09 -22.08
C THR A 372 31.58 -4.78 -23.46
N GLU A 373 30.96 -3.62 -23.64
CA GLU A 373 30.36 -3.16 -24.90
C GLU A 373 31.40 -2.92 -26.00
N ASN A 374 32.62 -2.54 -25.62
CA ASN A 374 33.71 -2.18 -26.53
C ASN A 374 34.72 -3.31 -26.74
N LEU A 375 34.47 -4.51 -26.18
CA LEU A 375 35.35 -5.66 -26.36
C LEU A 375 35.25 -6.24 -27.78
N THR A 376 36.40 -6.48 -28.39
CA THR A 376 36.50 -7.21 -29.67
C THR A 376 36.22 -8.70 -29.48
N GLU A 377 35.80 -9.39 -30.55
CA GLU A 377 35.45 -10.82 -30.50
C GLU A 377 36.60 -11.72 -29.99
N ASN A 378 37.85 -11.40 -30.36
CA ASN A 378 39.05 -12.10 -29.87
C ASN A 378 39.31 -11.86 -28.37
N GLN A 379 39.02 -10.65 -27.87
CA GLN A 379 39.12 -10.34 -26.44
C GLN A 379 38.00 -11.03 -25.65
N ARG A 380 36.78 -11.15 -26.21
CA ARG A 380 35.68 -11.90 -25.59
C ARG A 380 36.00 -13.39 -25.41
N VAL A 381 36.62 -14.03 -26.41
CA VAL A 381 37.06 -15.43 -26.31
C VAL A 381 38.13 -15.59 -25.21
N SER A 382 39.05 -14.63 -25.10
CA SER A 382 40.07 -14.63 -24.04
C SER A 382 39.45 -14.44 -22.65
N VAL A 383 38.42 -13.60 -22.51
CA VAL A 383 37.62 -13.43 -21.28
C VAL A 383 36.92 -14.73 -20.89
N CYS A 384 36.33 -15.47 -21.82
CA CYS A 384 35.70 -16.76 -21.52
C CYS A 384 36.69 -17.77 -20.91
N ARG A 385 37.95 -17.75 -21.35
CA ARG A 385 39.03 -18.55 -20.74
C ARG A 385 39.30 -18.13 -19.28
N TYR A 386 39.32 -16.83 -19.00
CA TYR A 386 39.52 -16.29 -17.64
C TYR A 386 38.31 -16.51 -16.72
N ILE A 387 37.08 -16.35 -17.23
CA ILE A 387 35.83 -16.58 -16.48
C ILE A 387 35.63 -18.07 -16.18
N GLY A 388 36.02 -18.96 -17.10
CA GLY A 388 36.01 -20.41 -16.91
C GLY A 388 36.89 -20.86 -15.73
N GLU A 389 38.06 -20.24 -15.56
CA GLU A 389 38.94 -20.52 -14.42
C GLU A 389 38.44 -19.87 -13.11
N ALA A 390 37.81 -18.69 -13.18
CA ALA A 390 37.25 -18.01 -12.02
C ALA A 390 35.96 -18.66 -11.49
N SER A 391 35.14 -19.28 -12.36
CA SER A 391 33.91 -19.97 -11.97
C SER A 391 34.13 -21.30 -11.25
N ILE A 392 35.37 -21.82 -11.29
CA ILE A 392 35.79 -23.09 -10.67
C ILE A 392 36.34 -22.89 -9.24
N ARG A 393 36.45 -21.65 -8.74
CA ARG A 393 36.88 -21.37 -7.35
C ARG A 393 35.75 -20.93 -6.43
#